data_AF-A0A369Q5R7-F1
#
_entry.id   AF-A0A369Q5R7-F1
#
_cell.length_a   1.000
_cell.length_b   1.000
_cell.length_c   1.000
_cell.angle_alpha   90.00
_cell.angle_beta   90.00
_cell.angle_gamma   90.00
#
_symmetry.space_group_name_H-M   'P 1'
#
loop_
_entity.id
_entity.type
_entity.pdbx_description
1 polymer ?
#
loop_
_entity_poly.entity_id
_entity_poly.type
_entity_poly.pdbx_seq_one_letter_code
_entity_poly.pdbx_strand_id
1 'polypeptide(L)'
;MTTTRQPSGTDTSARTSARACVFGVDNSLSGKAWHWRGGNMDLRGGQTEGQLDDIVTQLLVSRGVERDDVERHRDPTLRGFLPNPSVFQDMDVAADRIAQAIIGGESITVYGDYDVDGATSAALVIRLLRMLGHDAQYYIPDRLLEGYGPSGEALVKLAGEGSSLIVTVDCGAMAHQALGMAHDAGVDVIVVDHHKCSAELPRAAAMVNPNRLDESDEGAAHGHLAAVGVAFILAVALVRTLRTRNFFKDRKEPDLFGLLDLVALGTVADVAALHGLNRALVAQGLKVMAKRDNTGMSALIDASRLKRAPICSDLGFALGPRINAGGRVGESTLGVRLLTTLDQEEAQAISAQLSQLNEERRAIEAAVQEQAEAQLAAQHNRAVIVLSGRGWHPGVIGIVAGRIKEKTGKPSLVIAIDPDTGTGKGSGRSITGVDLGAAIIAAREAGFLMAGGGHAMAAGMTVKAGELDALADWLDERLGSAVAKANASQQFTLDLALAPGGLTSDLVTSMDGAGPFGVGWPAPRIAVGPVRLVKADTVGTDHVRIIASGEDGRSFKAIAFRAAESPMGQALLHGSRGRRFWLAGRAKIDDWASTPQAELHLEDAAFAD
;
A
#
# COMPACT_ATOMS: atom_id res chain seq x y z
N MET A 1 -55.06 -28.01 -39.42
CA MET A 1 -54.71 -29.27 -38.74
C MET A 1 -53.52 -28.99 -37.85
N THR A 2 -53.76 -29.09 -36.56
CA THR A 2 -52.88 -28.86 -35.42
C THR A 2 -51.70 -29.82 -35.39
N THR A 3 -50.48 -29.29 -35.30
CA THR A 3 -49.30 -30.04 -34.85
C THR A 3 -48.61 -29.27 -33.74
N THR A 4 -48.86 -29.75 -32.53
CA THR A 4 -48.26 -29.40 -31.24
C THR A 4 -46.75 -29.65 -31.28
N ARG A 5 -45.94 -28.59 -31.07
CA ARG A 5 -44.53 -28.72 -30.66
C ARG A 5 -44.45 -28.49 -29.15
N GLN A 6 -44.03 -29.51 -28.42
CA GLN A 6 -43.55 -29.38 -27.04
C GLN A 6 -42.25 -28.57 -27.01
N PRO A 7 -42.05 -27.65 -26.05
CA PRO A 7 -40.73 -27.12 -25.76
C PRO A 7 -40.03 -28.05 -24.77
N SER A 8 -38.93 -28.66 -25.20
CA SER A 8 -37.98 -29.36 -24.35
C SER A 8 -37.26 -28.35 -23.45
N GLY A 9 -37.66 -28.28 -22.19
CA GLY A 9 -36.90 -27.58 -21.16
C GLY A 9 -35.62 -28.33 -20.85
N THR A 10 -34.48 -27.81 -21.29
CA THR A 10 -33.18 -28.14 -20.68
C THR A 10 -32.91 -27.12 -19.59
N ASP A 11 -33.22 -27.54 -18.37
CA ASP A 11 -32.83 -26.92 -17.12
C ASP A 11 -31.29 -26.88 -17.02
N THR A 12 -30.69 -25.79 -17.48
CA THR A 12 -29.27 -25.49 -17.22
C THR A 12 -29.13 -25.03 -15.78
N SER A 13 -29.19 -25.98 -14.85
CA SER A 13 -28.67 -25.77 -13.50
C SER A 13 -27.18 -25.49 -13.62
N ALA A 14 -26.82 -24.21 -13.49
CA ALA A 14 -25.45 -23.78 -13.27
C ALA A 14 -24.98 -24.36 -11.93
N ARG A 15 -24.44 -25.58 -11.94
CA ARG A 15 -23.65 -26.10 -10.83
C ARG A 15 -22.37 -25.27 -10.75
N THR A 16 -22.38 -24.25 -9.89
CA THR A 16 -21.18 -23.66 -9.34
C THR A 16 -20.36 -24.80 -8.71
N SER A 17 -19.33 -25.28 -9.40
CA SER A 17 -18.41 -26.25 -8.77
C SER A 17 -17.74 -25.52 -7.61
N ALA A 18 -18.09 -25.88 -6.38
CA ALA A 18 -17.34 -25.43 -5.21
C ALA A 18 -15.87 -25.80 -5.44
N ARG A 19 -14.98 -24.81 -5.51
CA ARG A 19 -13.53 -25.07 -5.66
C ARG A 19 -13.11 -25.96 -4.48
N ALA A 20 -12.46 -27.08 -4.77
CA ALA A 20 -11.98 -27.98 -3.73
C ALA A 20 -10.94 -27.27 -2.85
N CYS A 21 -11.08 -27.39 -1.53
CA CYS A 21 -10.10 -26.86 -0.58
C CYS A 21 -8.79 -27.65 -0.66
N VAL A 22 -7.65 -26.96 -0.53
CA VAL A 22 -6.33 -27.57 -0.56
C VAL A 22 -6.20 -28.54 0.61
N PHE A 23 -5.85 -29.78 0.32
CA PHE A 23 -5.78 -30.89 1.29
C PHE A 23 -7.09 -31.15 2.07
N GLY A 24 -8.23 -30.69 1.56
CA GLY A 24 -9.51 -30.79 2.28
C GLY A 24 -9.64 -29.81 3.46
N VAL A 25 -8.76 -28.81 3.57
CA VAL A 25 -8.79 -27.82 4.66
C VAL A 25 -9.83 -26.74 4.36
N ASP A 26 -11.08 -26.99 4.74
CA ASP A 26 -12.18 -26.02 4.68
C ASP A 26 -12.22 -25.09 5.91
N ASN A 27 -11.59 -25.51 7.02
CA ASN A 27 -11.45 -24.72 8.24
C ASN A 27 -10.08 -24.97 8.91
N SER A 28 -9.14 -24.06 8.70
CA SER A 28 -7.82 -24.09 9.34
C SER A 28 -7.87 -23.71 10.82
N LEU A 29 -6.73 -23.83 11.52
CA LEU A 29 -6.58 -23.38 12.90
C LEU A 29 -6.77 -21.86 13.06
N SER A 30 -6.71 -21.10 11.96
CA SER A 30 -7.03 -19.68 11.92
C SER A 30 -8.44 -19.38 11.39
N GLY A 31 -9.28 -20.40 11.18
CA GLY A 31 -10.66 -20.25 10.72
C GLY A 31 -10.81 -19.99 9.22
N LYS A 32 -9.84 -20.40 8.39
CA LYS A 32 -9.81 -20.07 6.95
C LYS A 32 -9.87 -21.32 6.09
N ALA A 33 -10.56 -21.22 4.96
CA ALA A 33 -10.54 -22.26 3.94
C ALA A 33 -9.32 -22.09 3.01
N TRP A 34 -8.53 -23.16 2.84
CA TRP A 34 -7.34 -23.12 2.00
C TRP A 34 -7.68 -23.32 0.53
N HIS A 35 -7.21 -22.43 -0.34
CA HIS A 35 -7.50 -22.46 -1.76
C HIS A 35 -6.25 -22.24 -2.59
N TRP A 36 -6.16 -22.90 -3.74
CA TRP A 36 -5.10 -22.61 -4.70
C TRP A 36 -5.31 -21.25 -5.38
N ARG A 37 -4.23 -20.49 -5.57
CA ARG A 37 -4.27 -19.29 -6.42
C ARG A 37 -4.50 -19.65 -7.88
N GLY A 38 -3.69 -20.59 -8.40
CA GLY A 38 -3.68 -21.02 -9.81
C GLY A 38 -3.70 -22.53 -10.02
N GLY A 39 -4.01 -23.33 -8.99
CA GLY A 39 -3.87 -24.80 -8.96
C GLY A 39 -2.68 -25.26 -8.11
N ASN A 40 -2.54 -26.58 -7.92
CA ASN A 40 -1.32 -27.14 -7.31
C ASN A 40 -0.22 -27.13 -8.37
N MET A 41 0.85 -26.39 -8.09
CA MET A 41 2.04 -26.39 -8.93
C MET A 41 2.82 -27.68 -8.67
N ASP A 42 2.45 -28.77 -9.34
CA ASP A 42 3.11 -30.06 -9.18
C ASP A 42 4.50 -30.02 -9.82
N LEU A 43 5.53 -29.95 -8.99
CA LEU A 43 6.95 -29.94 -9.38
C LEU A 43 7.52 -31.36 -9.55
N ARG A 44 6.70 -32.43 -9.45
CA ARG A 44 7.16 -33.83 -9.60
C ARG A 44 6.75 -34.39 -10.96
N GLY A 45 7.75 -34.81 -11.73
CA GLY A 45 7.63 -35.09 -13.16
C GLY A 45 6.71 -36.25 -13.55
N GLY A 46 6.13 -36.12 -14.75
CA GLY A 46 5.40 -37.16 -15.45
C GLY A 46 4.63 -36.66 -16.69
N GLN A 47 5.34 -36.55 -17.84
CA GLN A 47 4.85 -36.42 -19.24
C GLN A 47 4.34 -35.03 -19.68
N THR A 48 4.54 -34.50 -20.89
CA THR A 48 5.15 -34.91 -22.17
C THR A 48 5.72 -33.64 -22.85
N GLU A 49 6.73 -33.79 -23.72
CA GLU A 49 7.44 -32.78 -24.53
C GLU A 49 6.82 -31.37 -24.66
N GLY A 50 7.43 -30.40 -23.96
CA GLY A 50 7.14 -28.97 -24.01
C GLY A 50 7.44 -28.35 -22.64
N GLN A 51 8.64 -27.78 -22.47
CA GLN A 51 9.21 -27.16 -21.25
C GLN A 51 8.26 -27.02 -20.05
N LEU A 52 8.56 -27.75 -18.96
CA LEU A 52 7.98 -27.45 -17.65
C LEU A 52 8.30 -25.99 -17.32
N ASP A 53 7.25 -25.18 -17.14
CA ASP A 53 7.38 -23.80 -16.66
C ASP A 53 8.18 -23.82 -15.35
N ASP A 54 9.25 -23.03 -15.28
CA ASP A 54 9.96 -22.83 -14.02
C ASP A 54 9.06 -22.13 -12.98
N ILE A 55 9.51 -22.15 -11.72
CA ILE A 55 8.70 -21.62 -10.63
C ILE A 55 8.30 -20.15 -10.81
N VAL A 56 9.17 -19.34 -11.44
CA VAL A 56 8.91 -17.94 -11.70
C VAL A 56 7.78 -17.81 -12.72
N THR A 57 7.84 -18.54 -13.83
CA THR A 57 6.78 -18.55 -14.84
C THR A 57 5.44 -18.92 -14.23
N GLN A 58 5.40 -19.98 -13.42
CA GLN A 58 4.13 -20.41 -12.84
C GLN A 58 3.58 -19.40 -11.82
N LEU A 59 4.45 -18.76 -11.03
CA LEU A 59 4.05 -17.68 -10.11
C LEU A 59 3.51 -16.45 -10.85
N LEU A 60 4.09 -16.11 -12.01
CA LEU A 60 3.61 -15.01 -12.86
C LEU A 60 2.25 -15.35 -13.48
N VAL A 61 2.11 -16.52 -14.09
CA VAL A 61 0.86 -16.97 -14.73
C VAL A 61 -0.28 -17.10 -13.72
N SER A 62 -0.02 -17.66 -12.53
CA SER A 62 -1.04 -17.76 -11.46
C SER A 62 -1.52 -16.42 -10.91
N ARG A 63 -0.79 -15.33 -11.21
CA ARG A 63 -1.18 -13.94 -10.88
C ARG A 63 -1.83 -13.21 -12.06
N GLY A 64 -2.14 -13.92 -13.15
CA GLY A 64 -2.87 -13.38 -14.29
C GLY A 64 -1.98 -12.80 -15.39
N VAL A 65 -0.68 -13.11 -15.41
CA VAL A 65 0.18 -12.76 -16.54
C VAL A 65 -0.08 -13.73 -17.68
N GLU A 66 -0.42 -13.18 -18.85
CA GLU A 66 -0.59 -13.97 -20.07
C GLU A 66 0.73 -14.65 -20.47
N ARG A 67 0.64 -15.87 -21.01
CA ARG A 67 1.82 -16.71 -21.27
C ARG A 67 2.84 -16.06 -22.22
N ASP A 68 2.36 -15.26 -23.16
CA ASP A 68 3.18 -14.53 -24.12
C ASP A 68 3.83 -13.26 -23.53
N ASP A 69 3.35 -12.76 -22.38
CA ASP A 69 3.92 -11.58 -21.70
C ASP A 69 4.78 -11.92 -20.46
N VAL A 70 5.02 -13.22 -20.20
CA VAL A 70 5.80 -13.70 -19.05
C VAL A 70 7.19 -13.08 -18.99
N GLU A 71 7.93 -13.04 -20.10
CA GLU A 71 9.31 -12.53 -20.12
C GLU A 71 9.38 -11.03 -19.77
N ARG A 72 8.42 -10.23 -20.24
CA ARG A 72 8.30 -8.82 -19.89
C ARG A 72 8.05 -8.64 -18.40
N HIS A 73 7.23 -9.50 -17.80
CA HIS A 73 6.96 -9.47 -16.36
C HIS A 73 8.09 -10.07 -15.51
N ARG A 74 8.93 -10.94 -16.08
CA ARG A 74 10.11 -11.50 -15.42
C ARG A 74 11.21 -10.48 -15.24
N ASP A 75 11.48 -9.66 -16.27
CA ASP A 75 12.36 -8.49 -16.17
C ASP A 75 11.60 -7.21 -16.53
N PRO A 76 10.86 -6.63 -15.57
CA PRO A 76 10.01 -5.48 -15.85
C PRO A 76 10.86 -4.22 -16.07
N THR A 77 11.05 -3.86 -17.33
CA THR A 77 11.78 -2.65 -17.76
C THR A 77 10.84 -1.48 -18.03
N LEU A 78 11.35 -0.24 -17.90
CA LEU A 78 10.58 0.95 -18.28
C LEU A 78 10.20 0.94 -19.75
N ARG A 79 11.12 0.56 -20.64
CA ARG A 79 10.82 0.45 -22.08
C ARG A 79 9.66 -0.51 -22.36
N GLY A 80 9.55 -1.57 -21.56
CA GLY A 80 8.46 -2.53 -21.66
C GLY A 80 7.12 -1.94 -21.22
N PHE A 81 7.06 -1.22 -20.09
CA PHE A 81 5.78 -0.87 -19.43
C PHE A 81 5.35 0.59 -19.52
N LEU A 82 6.26 1.51 -19.85
CA LEU A 82 5.95 2.94 -19.85
C LEU A 82 5.05 3.28 -21.05
N PRO A 83 3.85 3.84 -20.83
CA PRO A 83 2.99 4.27 -21.93
C PRO A 83 3.55 5.53 -22.59
N ASN A 84 2.97 5.90 -23.73
CA ASN A 84 3.14 7.26 -24.23
C ASN A 84 2.50 8.23 -23.22
N PRO A 85 3.20 9.25 -22.68
CA PRO A 85 2.59 10.18 -21.73
C PRO A 85 1.32 10.87 -22.24
N SER A 86 1.16 11.05 -23.55
CA SER A 86 -0.01 11.69 -24.15
C SER A 86 -1.32 10.90 -24.01
N VAL A 87 -1.29 9.69 -23.46
CA VAL A 87 -2.50 8.89 -23.19
C VAL A 87 -3.31 9.44 -22.02
N PHE A 88 -2.68 10.21 -21.13
CA PHE A 88 -3.35 10.83 -19.99
C PHE A 88 -3.86 12.22 -20.38
N GLN A 89 -5.11 12.53 -20.04
CA GLN A 89 -5.68 13.85 -20.29
C GLN A 89 -4.85 14.96 -19.64
N ASP A 90 -4.76 16.10 -20.32
CA ASP A 90 -3.96 17.28 -19.98
C ASP A 90 -2.44 17.06 -19.77
N MET A 91 -1.89 15.86 -19.99
CA MET A 91 -0.45 15.62 -19.80
C MET A 91 0.40 16.55 -20.66
N ASP A 92 0.05 16.68 -21.95
CA ASP A 92 0.80 17.55 -22.86
C ASP A 92 0.60 19.03 -22.52
N VAL A 93 -0.59 19.43 -22.04
CA VAL A 93 -0.87 20.80 -21.57
C VAL A 93 -0.02 21.14 -20.35
N ALA A 94 0.03 20.25 -19.36
CA ALA A 94 0.84 20.40 -18.16
C ALA A 94 2.34 20.48 -18.51
N ALA A 95 2.84 19.55 -19.33
CA ALA A 95 4.22 19.53 -19.76
C ALA A 95 4.61 20.80 -20.54
N ASP A 96 3.71 21.30 -21.40
CA ASP A 96 3.93 22.53 -22.16
C ASP A 96 3.97 23.76 -21.25
N ARG A 97 3.03 23.87 -20.30
CA ARG A 97 2.98 24.99 -19.36
C ARG A 97 4.19 25.06 -18.43
N ILE A 98 4.67 23.90 -17.95
CA ILE A 98 5.90 23.82 -17.15
C ILE A 98 7.12 24.17 -18.03
N ALA A 99 7.18 23.67 -19.27
CA ALA A 99 8.26 24.02 -20.19
C ALA A 99 8.30 25.53 -20.50
N GLN A 100 7.14 26.18 -20.63
CA GLN A 100 7.04 27.63 -20.76
C GLN A 100 7.60 28.35 -19.54
N ALA A 101 7.22 27.95 -18.33
CA ALA A 101 7.76 28.51 -17.10
C ALA A 101 9.28 28.39 -17.03
N ILE A 102 9.82 27.21 -17.37
CA ILE A 102 11.27 26.96 -17.35
C ILE A 102 12.02 27.83 -18.37
N ILE A 103 11.49 27.96 -19.58
CA ILE A 103 12.11 28.76 -20.65
C ILE A 103 11.99 30.26 -20.36
N GLY A 104 10.86 30.68 -19.80
CA GLY A 104 10.57 32.06 -19.43
C GLY A 104 11.23 32.52 -18.13
N GLY A 105 11.74 31.59 -17.32
CA GLY A 105 12.28 31.88 -15.99
C GLY A 105 11.21 32.31 -14.99
N GLU A 106 10.00 31.76 -15.11
CA GLU A 106 8.88 32.03 -14.20
C GLU A 106 9.08 31.34 -12.84
N SER A 107 8.61 31.95 -11.75
CA SER A 107 8.65 31.32 -10.44
C SER A 107 7.67 30.15 -10.35
N ILE A 108 8.20 28.96 -10.03
CA ILE A 108 7.42 27.72 -9.85
C ILE A 108 7.43 27.32 -8.38
N THR A 109 6.25 26.98 -7.85
CA THR A 109 6.08 26.39 -6.51
C THR A 109 5.47 25.01 -6.62
N VAL A 110 6.09 24.03 -5.95
CA VAL A 110 5.56 22.66 -5.85
C VAL A 110 4.79 22.51 -4.54
N TYR A 111 3.48 22.27 -4.64
CA TYR A 111 2.61 22.05 -3.49
C TYR A 111 2.42 20.54 -3.31
N GLY A 112 3.01 19.96 -2.27
CA GLY A 112 2.88 18.52 -2.00
C GLY A 112 2.00 18.20 -0.80
N ASP A 113 1.59 16.94 -0.66
CA ASP A 113 1.02 16.45 0.60
C ASP A 113 2.12 16.07 1.61
N TYR A 114 1.73 15.95 2.89
CA TYR A 114 2.64 15.68 4.00
C TYR A 114 3.08 14.21 4.12
N ASP A 115 2.46 13.30 3.41
CA ASP A 115 2.80 11.87 3.47
C ASP A 115 3.96 11.51 2.54
N VAL A 116 4.27 10.21 2.42
CA VAL A 116 5.43 9.77 1.64
C VAL A 116 5.22 9.96 0.14
N ASP A 117 4.01 9.75 -0.38
CA ASP A 117 3.76 9.89 -1.83
C ASP A 117 3.81 11.36 -2.22
N GLY A 118 3.16 12.24 -1.44
CA GLY A 118 3.28 13.69 -1.56
C GLY A 118 4.73 14.17 -1.47
N ALA A 119 5.48 13.73 -0.45
CA ALA A 119 6.87 14.16 -0.27
C ALA A 119 7.80 13.67 -1.40
N THR A 120 7.63 12.43 -1.86
CA THR A 120 8.45 11.87 -2.96
C THR A 120 8.07 12.47 -4.31
N SER A 121 6.78 12.74 -4.55
CA SER A 121 6.29 13.45 -5.74
C SER A 121 6.85 14.86 -5.81
N ALA A 122 6.80 15.59 -4.69
CA ALA A 122 7.34 16.94 -4.62
C ALA A 122 8.86 16.93 -4.85
N ALA A 123 9.57 16.01 -4.18
CA ALA A 123 11.01 15.86 -4.35
C ALA A 123 11.41 15.50 -5.79
N LEU A 124 10.63 14.65 -6.46
CA LEU A 124 10.85 14.27 -7.85
C LEU A 124 10.77 15.48 -8.77
N VAL A 125 9.70 16.28 -8.65
CA VAL A 125 9.52 17.48 -9.48
C VAL A 125 10.59 18.52 -9.18
N ILE A 126 10.87 18.81 -7.91
CA ILE A 126 11.89 19.79 -7.50
C ILE A 126 13.28 19.40 -8.03
N ARG A 127 13.66 18.13 -7.89
CA ARG A 127 14.97 17.65 -8.38
C ARG A 127 15.05 17.69 -9.90
N LEU A 128 13.97 17.32 -10.60
CA LEU A 128 13.92 17.44 -12.05
C LEU A 128 14.11 18.89 -12.51
N LEU A 129 13.36 19.83 -11.93
CA LEU A 129 13.47 21.25 -12.25
C LEU A 129 14.91 21.73 -12.04
N ARG A 130 15.55 21.35 -10.93
CA ARG A 130 16.95 21.68 -10.66
C ARG A 130 17.91 21.09 -11.70
N MET A 131 17.70 19.85 -12.13
CA MET A 131 18.48 19.23 -13.21
C MET A 131 18.29 19.93 -14.57
N LEU A 132 17.16 20.61 -14.76
CA LEU A 132 16.87 21.46 -15.92
C LEU A 132 17.40 22.90 -15.77
N GLY A 133 18.07 23.20 -14.65
CA GLY A 133 18.63 24.51 -14.35
C GLY A 133 17.61 25.51 -13.80
N HIS A 134 16.53 25.03 -13.18
CA HIS A 134 15.47 25.85 -12.61
C HIS A 134 15.24 25.50 -11.13
N ASP A 135 15.21 26.49 -10.26
CA ASP A 135 14.86 26.28 -8.85
C ASP A 135 13.35 26.43 -8.66
N ALA A 136 12.79 25.62 -7.76
CA ALA A 136 11.40 25.69 -7.38
C ALA A 136 11.27 25.81 -5.87
N GLN A 137 10.31 26.64 -5.44
CA GLN A 137 9.88 26.65 -4.05
C GLN A 137 9.00 25.42 -3.78
N TYR A 138 8.76 25.11 -2.51
CA TYR A 138 7.83 24.07 -2.12
C TYR A 138 6.95 24.52 -0.96
N TYR A 139 5.73 23.98 -0.92
CA TYR A 139 4.79 24.15 0.18
C TYR A 139 4.24 22.79 0.58
N ILE A 140 4.26 22.49 1.88
CA ILE A 140 3.70 21.26 2.45
C ILE A 140 2.79 21.68 3.61
N PRO A 141 1.47 21.38 3.55
CA PRO A 141 0.52 21.83 4.56
C PRO A 141 0.76 21.14 5.92
N ASP A 142 0.41 21.84 6.99
CA ASP A 142 0.34 21.23 8.31
C ASP A 142 -0.96 20.40 8.44
N ARG A 143 -0.81 19.08 8.62
CA ARG A 143 -1.93 18.14 8.70
C ARG A 143 -2.90 18.46 9.84
N LEU A 144 -2.40 18.93 10.97
CA LEU A 144 -3.19 19.15 12.18
C LEU A 144 -3.93 20.48 12.12
N LEU A 145 -3.29 21.50 11.55
CA LEU A 145 -3.82 22.86 11.45
C LEU A 145 -4.67 23.10 10.21
N GLU A 146 -4.15 22.72 9.03
CA GLU A 146 -4.77 23.02 7.72
C GLU A 146 -5.61 21.84 7.20
N GLY A 147 -5.29 20.62 7.61
CA GLY A 147 -5.99 19.42 7.17
C GLY A 147 -5.32 18.76 5.97
N TYR A 148 -6.12 18.22 5.04
CA TYR A 148 -5.63 17.48 3.88
C TYR A 148 -5.96 18.21 2.57
N GLY A 149 -5.00 18.22 1.65
CA GLY A 149 -5.11 18.85 0.34
C GLY A 149 -4.89 20.37 0.35
N PRO A 150 -4.90 21.01 -0.84
CA PRO A 150 -4.56 22.42 -0.96
C PRO A 150 -5.68 23.30 -0.41
N SER A 151 -5.30 24.29 0.41
CA SER A 151 -6.20 25.34 0.87
C SER A 151 -6.15 26.54 -0.10
N GLY A 152 -7.30 27.16 -0.33
CA GLY A 152 -7.38 28.34 -1.21
C GLY A 152 -6.57 29.51 -0.66
N GLU A 153 -6.54 29.68 0.66
CA GLU A 153 -5.73 30.71 1.33
C GLU A 153 -4.23 30.50 1.07
N ALA A 154 -3.74 29.26 1.16
CA ALA A 154 -2.33 28.98 0.87
C ALA A 154 -1.99 29.23 -0.60
N LEU A 155 -2.84 28.80 -1.54
CA LEU A 155 -2.59 29.02 -2.98
C LEU A 155 -2.56 30.51 -3.33
N VAL A 156 -3.51 31.29 -2.80
CA VAL A 156 -3.56 32.75 -3.01
C VAL A 156 -2.35 33.43 -2.36
N LYS A 157 -1.93 32.98 -1.18
CA LYS A 157 -0.71 33.48 -0.52
C LYS A 157 0.53 33.23 -1.38
N LEU A 158 0.71 32.02 -1.90
CA LEU A 158 1.84 31.66 -2.76
C LEU A 158 1.87 32.50 -4.05
N ALA A 159 0.70 32.80 -4.62
CA ALA A 159 0.58 33.74 -5.74
C ALA A 159 1.05 35.15 -5.35
N GLY A 160 0.62 35.65 -4.18
CA GLY A 160 1.05 36.94 -3.63
C GLY A 160 2.55 37.03 -3.31
N GLU A 161 3.19 35.89 -3.03
CA GLU A 161 4.64 35.76 -2.84
C GLU A 161 5.43 35.68 -4.16
N GLY A 162 4.73 35.71 -5.30
CA GLY A 162 5.32 35.80 -6.64
C GLY A 162 5.35 34.50 -7.43
N SER A 163 4.68 33.43 -6.97
CA SER A 163 4.52 32.21 -7.75
C SER A 163 3.66 32.48 -8.98
N SER A 164 4.20 32.23 -10.17
CA SER A 164 3.45 32.35 -11.44
C SER A 164 2.80 31.02 -11.84
N LEU A 165 3.41 29.91 -11.40
CA LEU A 165 2.91 28.56 -11.60
C LEU A 165 3.01 27.77 -10.29
N ILE A 166 1.91 27.13 -9.90
CA ILE A 166 1.87 26.16 -8.81
C ILE A 166 1.62 24.78 -9.39
N VAL A 167 2.44 23.80 -9.01
CA VAL A 167 2.24 22.39 -9.37
C VAL A 167 1.85 21.63 -8.11
N THR A 168 0.59 21.23 -7.99
CA THR A 168 0.14 20.38 -6.89
C THR A 168 0.47 18.93 -7.22
N VAL A 169 1.00 18.20 -6.25
CA VAL A 169 1.33 16.78 -6.36
C VAL A 169 0.70 16.01 -5.23
N ASP A 170 0.10 14.86 -5.56
CA ASP A 170 -0.62 13.99 -4.63
C ASP A 170 -1.82 14.68 -3.92
N CYS A 171 -2.28 15.78 -4.50
CA CYS A 171 -3.46 16.49 -4.03
C CYS A 171 -4.01 17.42 -5.11
N GLY A 172 -5.25 17.84 -4.93
CA GLY A 172 -5.92 18.85 -5.77
C GLY A 172 -7.11 18.32 -6.58
N ALA A 173 -7.25 17.00 -6.79
CA ALA A 173 -8.31 16.44 -7.64
C ALA A 173 -9.74 16.82 -7.22
N MET A 174 -9.97 17.05 -5.92
CA MET A 174 -11.26 17.42 -5.35
C MET A 174 -11.28 18.86 -4.80
N ALA A 175 -10.23 19.64 -5.01
CA ALA A 175 -10.03 20.95 -4.38
C ALA A 175 -10.70 22.11 -5.16
N HIS A 176 -11.96 21.92 -5.54
CA HIS A 176 -12.77 22.84 -6.37
C HIS A 176 -12.69 24.30 -5.91
N GLN A 177 -12.99 24.55 -4.64
CA GLN A 177 -13.00 25.90 -4.09
C GLN A 177 -11.60 26.52 -4.05
N ALA A 178 -10.60 25.76 -3.60
CA ALA A 178 -9.22 26.24 -3.47
C ALA A 178 -8.62 26.61 -4.83
N LEU A 179 -8.82 25.76 -5.84
CA LEU A 179 -8.34 25.99 -7.20
C LEU A 179 -9.10 27.13 -7.88
N GLY A 180 -10.41 27.29 -7.61
CA GLY A 180 -11.18 28.47 -8.02
C GLY A 180 -10.60 29.77 -7.46
N MET A 181 -10.25 29.80 -6.17
CA MET A 181 -9.61 30.96 -5.54
C MET A 181 -8.25 31.30 -6.16
N ALA A 182 -7.44 30.27 -6.47
CA ALA A 182 -6.14 30.45 -7.10
C ALA A 182 -6.27 31.01 -8.53
N HIS A 183 -7.21 30.46 -9.32
CA HIS A 183 -7.54 30.98 -10.64
C HIS A 183 -7.97 32.46 -10.58
N ASP A 184 -8.85 32.81 -9.63
CA ASP A 184 -9.34 34.19 -9.48
C ASP A 184 -8.23 35.15 -9.00
N ALA A 185 -7.20 34.63 -8.32
CA ALA A 185 -5.98 35.37 -7.98
C ALA A 185 -4.97 35.47 -9.13
N GLY A 186 -5.23 34.85 -10.29
CA GLY A 186 -4.41 34.96 -11.50
C GLY A 186 -3.15 34.10 -11.50
N VAL A 187 -3.08 33.04 -10.68
CA VAL A 187 -1.99 32.06 -10.72
C VAL A 187 -2.43 30.80 -11.45
N ASP A 188 -1.56 30.27 -12.30
CA ASP A 188 -1.81 28.99 -12.95
C ASP A 188 -1.53 27.85 -11.96
N VAL A 189 -2.46 26.90 -11.88
CA VAL A 189 -2.28 25.68 -11.07
C VAL A 189 -2.36 24.45 -11.96
N ILE A 190 -1.33 23.60 -11.91
CA ILE A 190 -1.32 22.27 -12.52
C ILE A 190 -1.54 21.25 -11.40
N VAL A 191 -2.47 20.34 -11.60
CA VAL A 191 -2.76 19.25 -10.66
C VAL A 191 -2.17 17.95 -11.19
N VAL A 192 -1.35 17.29 -10.37
CA VAL A 192 -0.80 15.96 -10.63
C VAL A 192 -1.24 15.05 -9.48
N ASP A 193 -2.23 14.21 -9.73
CA ASP A 193 -2.92 13.49 -8.66
C ASP A 193 -3.33 12.09 -9.15
N HIS A 194 -3.70 11.23 -8.21
CA HIS A 194 -4.20 9.88 -8.47
C HIS A 194 -5.50 9.58 -7.69
N HIS A 195 -5.98 10.49 -6.86
CA HIS A 195 -7.22 10.32 -6.12
C HIS A 195 -8.44 10.22 -7.04
N LYS A 196 -9.54 9.66 -6.52
CA LYS A 196 -10.80 9.59 -7.24
C LYS A 196 -11.35 10.98 -7.53
N CYS A 197 -11.77 11.19 -8.77
CA CYS A 197 -12.33 12.45 -9.26
C CYS A 197 -13.85 12.44 -9.21
N SER A 198 -14.44 13.61 -9.02
CA SER A 198 -15.85 13.87 -9.31
C SER A 198 -16.08 14.10 -10.82
N ALA A 199 -17.34 14.14 -11.24
CA ALA A 199 -17.71 14.39 -12.64
C ALA A 199 -17.39 15.82 -13.09
N GLU A 200 -17.54 16.79 -12.21
CA GLU A 200 -17.01 18.13 -12.43
C GLU A 200 -15.55 18.14 -12.00
N LEU A 201 -14.68 18.72 -12.83
CA LEU A 201 -13.26 18.90 -12.54
C LEU A 201 -13.02 20.32 -12.00
N PRO A 202 -12.09 20.50 -11.06
CA PRO A 202 -11.76 21.81 -10.54
C PRO A 202 -11.11 22.69 -11.61
N ARG A 203 -11.22 24.01 -11.44
CA ARG A 203 -10.60 24.99 -12.36
C ARG A 203 -9.09 25.03 -12.17
N ALA A 204 -8.37 24.35 -13.04
CA ALA A 204 -6.90 24.29 -13.09
C ALA A 204 -6.41 24.57 -14.52
N ALA A 205 -5.15 24.96 -14.67
CA ALA A 205 -4.50 25.11 -15.97
C ALA A 205 -4.33 23.75 -16.69
N ALA A 206 -4.13 22.69 -15.90
CA ALA A 206 -4.12 21.30 -16.36
C ALA A 206 -4.38 20.36 -15.16
N MET A 207 -5.04 19.23 -15.39
CA MET A 207 -5.22 18.19 -14.37
C MET A 207 -4.84 16.81 -14.92
N VAL A 208 -3.67 16.33 -14.53
CA VAL A 208 -3.17 15.00 -14.88
C VAL A 208 -3.55 14.02 -13.77
N ASN A 209 -4.57 13.21 -14.03
CA ASN A 209 -5.01 12.17 -13.09
C ASN A 209 -5.70 11.01 -13.82
N PRO A 210 -5.18 9.77 -13.74
CA PRO A 210 -5.76 8.61 -14.43
C PRO A 210 -7.13 8.15 -13.90
N ASN A 211 -7.58 8.68 -12.75
CA ASN A 211 -8.89 8.42 -12.16
C ASN A 211 -9.95 9.48 -12.54
N ARG A 212 -9.65 10.35 -13.51
CA ARG A 212 -10.63 11.22 -14.17
C ARG A 212 -11.71 10.37 -14.85
N LEU A 213 -12.95 10.86 -14.81
CA LEU A 213 -14.10 10.18 -15.43
C LEU A 213 -14.16 10.38 -16.95
N ASP A 214 -13.46 11.38 -17.49
CA ASP A 214 -13.31 11.68 -18.92
C ASP A 214 -12.00 11.15 -19.52
N GLU A 215 -11.30 10.28 -18.79
CA GLU A 215 -10.07 9.64 -19.25
C GLU A 215 -10.35 8.61 -20.34
N SER A 216 -9.39 8.40 -21.24
CA SER A 216 -9.45 7.33 -22.24
C SER A 216 -9.34 5.95 -21.57
N ASP A 217 -9.78 4.87 -22.24
CA ASP A 217 -9.60 3.50 -21.71
C ASP A 217 -8.12 3.19 -21.43
N GLU A 218 -7.20 3.72 -22.26
CA GLU A 218 -5.75 3.54 -22.08
C GLU A 218 -5.23 4.31 -20.86
N GLY A 219 -5.62 5.57 -20.67
CA GLY A 219 -5.25 6.34 -19.48
C GLY A 219 -5.87 5.77 -18.20
N ALA A 220 -7.13 5.35 -18.25
CA ALA A 220 -7.87 4.80 -17.11
C ALA A 220 -7.31 3.45 -16.63
N ALA A 221 -6.69 2.67 -17.52
CA ALA A 221 -5.97 1.44 -17.16
C ALA A 221 -4.84 1.69 -16.13
N HIS A 222 -4.36 2.94 -16.03
CA HIS A 222 -3.34 3.38 -15.10
C HIS A 222 -3.90 4.02 -13.80
N GLY A 223 -5.20 3.89 -13.51
CA GLY A 223 -5.82 4.42 -12.28
C GLY A 223 -5.30 3.83 -10.95
N HIS A 224 -4.37 2.87 -11.01
CA HIS A 224 -3.70 2.24 -9.88
C HIS A 224 -2.35 2.86 -9.55
N LEU A 225 -1.84 3.81 -10.35
CA LEU A 225 -0.59 4.49 -10.10
C LEU A 225 -0.66 5.29 -8.79
N ALA A 226 0.46 5.33 -8.07
CA ALA A 226 0.69 6.35 -7.04
C ALA A 226 0.94 7.72 -7.70
N ALA A 227 0.73 8.81 -6.99
CA ALA A 227 0.95 10.16 -7.50
C ALA A 227 2.40 10.36 -7.96
N VAL A 228 3.40 9.79 -7.27
CA VAL A 228 4.81 9.87 -7.69
C VAL A 228 5.05 9.17 -9.04
N GLY A 229 4.26 8.13 -9.33
CA GLY A 229 4.28 7.45 -10.63
C GLY A 229 3.72 8.36 -11.73
N VAL A 230 2.63 9.07 -11.48
CA VAL A 230 2.06 10.07 -12.40
C VAL A 230 3.04 11.23 -12.60
N ALA A 231 3.66 11.72 -11.52
CA ALA A 231 4.68 12.77 -11.57
C ALA A 231 5.92 12.34 -12.38
N PHE A 232 6.32 11.07 -12.31
CA PHE A 232 7.39 10.53 -13.15
C PHE A 232 7.01 10.52 -14.65
N ILE A 233 5.77 10.20 -14.99
CA ILE A 233 5.30 10.26 -16.37
C ILE A 233 5.27 11.72 -16.87
N LEU A 234 4.84 12.66 -16.02
CA LEU A 234 4.95 14.09 -16.30
C LEU A 234 6.40 14.52 -16.53
N ALA A 235 7.36 14.00 -15.75
CA ALA A 235 8.79 14.26 -15.98
C ALA A 235 9.24 13.80 -17.38
N VAL A 236 8.79 12.63 -17.81
CA VAL A 236 9.05 12.11 -19.17
C VAL A 236 8.42 13.02 -20.23
N ALA A 237 7.17 13.44 -20.04
CA ALA A 237 6.47 14.35 -20.94
C ALA A 237 7.18 15.71 -21.05
N LEU A 238 7.57 16.30 -19.92
CA LEU A 238 8.27 17.57 -19.84
C LEU A 238 9.62 17.54 -20.58
N VAL A 239 10.43 16.51 -20.32
CA VAL A 239 11.73 16.35 -21.02
C VAL A 239 11.51 16.15 -22.52
N ARG A 240 10.49 15.38 -22.92
CA ARG A 240 10.11 15.27 -24.34
C ARG A 240 9.74 16.62 -24.94
N THR A 241 8.91 17.42 -24.27
CA THR A 241 8.50 18.74 -24.73
C THR A 241 9.69 19.69 -24.85
N LEU A 242 10.55 19.77 -23.85
CA LEU A 242 11.78 20.58 -23.90
C LEU A 242 12.72 20.15 -25.04
N ARG A 243 12.81 18.85 -25.32
CA ARG A 243 13.57 18.34 -26.47
C ARG A 243 13.01 18.84 -27.79
N THR A 244 11.68 18.80 -27.98
CA THR A 244 11.04 19.34 -29.20
C THR A 244 11.25 20.85 -29.36
N ARG A 245 11.43 21.57 -28.24
CA ARG A 245 11.75 23.01 -28.21
C ARG A 245 13.25 23.31 -28.32
N ASN A 246 14.10 22.32 -28.65
CA ASN A 246 15.56 22.45 -28.76
C ASN A 246 16.27 22.95 -27.48
N PHE A 247 15.65 22.79 -26.31
CA PHE A 247 16.22 23.26 -25.04
C PHE A 247 17.57 22.61 -24.70
N PHE A 248 17.78 21.36 -25.13
CA PHE A 248 18.98 20.57 -24.84
C PHE A 248 20.08 20.69 -25.90
N LYS A 249 19.99 21.63 -26.84
CA LYS A 249 21.02 21.81 -27.87
C LYS A 249 22.42 22.02 -27.28
N ASP A 250 22.49 22.83 -26.22
CA ASP A 250 23.73 23.19 -25.52
C ASP A 250 23.68 22.81 -24.02
N ARG A 251 22.78 21.88 -23.64
CA ARG A 251 22.54 21.47 -22.25
C ARG A 251 22.41 19.95 -22.16
N LYS A 252 22.88 19.37 -21.06
CA LYS A 252 22.73 17.93 -20.82
C LYS A 252 21.27 17.61 -20.50
N GLU A 253 20.73 16.55 -21.11
CA GLU A 253 19.42 16.02 -20.71
C GLU A 253 19.48 15.46 -19.27
N PRO A 254 18.42 15.63 -18.46
CA PRO A 254 18.38 15.10 -17.11
C PRO A 254 18.32 13.56 -17.12
N ASP A 255 19.02 12.93 -16.18
CA ASP A 255 18.91 11.49 -15.94
C ASP A 255 17.64 11.16 -15.14
N LEU A 256 16.57 10.80 -15.85
CA LEU A 256 15.31 10.40 -15.22
C LEU A 256 15.42 9.08 -14.46
N PHE A 257 16.35 8.17 -14.82
CA PHE A 257 16.51 6.91 -14.08
C PHE A 257 16.97 7.17 -12.65
N GLY A 258 17.79 8.19 -12.43
CA GLY A 258 18.25 8.62 -11.11
C GLY A 258 17.16 9.11 -10.16
N LEU A 259 15.92 9.27 -10.63
CA LEU A 259 14.76 9.67 -9.83
C LEU A 259 13.87 8.48 -9.40
N LEU A 260 14.12 7.26 -9.90
CA LEU A 260 13.26 6.11 -9.68
C LEU A 260 13.29 5.58 -8.24
N ASP A 261 14.30 5.92 -7.45
CA ASP A 261 14.34 5.57 -6.03
C ASP A 261 13.23 6.29 -5.24
N LEU A 262 12.94 7.56 -5.58
CA LEU A 262 11.80 8.32 -5.06
C LEU A 262 10.48 7.67 -5.49
N VAL A 263 10.36 7.32 -6.77
CA VAL A 263 9.15 6.66 -7.32
C VAL A 263 8.88 5.34 -6.60
N ALA A 264 9.91 4.52 -6.39
CA ALA A 264 9.74 3.26 -5.68
C ALA A 264 9.29 3.46 -4.24
N LEU A 265 9.90 4.41 -3.51
CA LEU A 265 9.53 4.70 -2.13
C LEU A 265 8.09 5.18 -2.01
N GLY A 266 7.68 6.18 -2.80
CA GLY A 266 6.31 6.71 -2.78
C GLY A 266 5.28 5.64 -3.14
N THR A 267 5.49 4.94 -4.26
CA THR A 267 4.58 3.87 -4.71
C THR A 267 4.35 2.79 -3.66
N VAL A 268 5.41 2.34 -2.99
CA VAL A 268 5.28 1.28 -1.97
C VAL A 268 4.69 1.82 -0.67
N ALA A 269 5.05 3.05 -0.28
CA ALA A 269 4.56 3.66 0.96
C ALA A 269 3.08 4.08 0.87
N ASP A 270 2.60 4.42 -0.32
CA ASP A 270 1.18 4.66 -0.62
C ASP A 270 0.36 3.37 -0.65
N VAL A 271 1.00 2.20 -0.57
CA VAL A 271 0.30 0.91 -0.62
C VAL A 271 -0.37 0.70 -1.99
N ALA A 272 0.14 1.36 -3.03
CA ALA A 272 -0.34 1.23 -4.39
C ALA A 272 -0.14 -0.21 -4.92
N ALA A 273 -1.05 -0.65 -5.79
CA ALA A 273 -1.01 -2.00 -6.30
C ALA A 273 0.17 -2.18 -7.28
N LEU A 274 1.06 -3.13 -6.99
CA LEU A 274 2.26 -3.44 -7.77
C LEU A 274 1.93 -4.36 -8.95
N HIS A 275 1.17 -3.86 -9.91
CA HIS A 275 0.99 -4.50 -11.21
C HIS A 275 1.42 -3.54 -12.33
N GLY A 276 1.61 -4.08 -13.54
CA GLY A 276 1.99 -3.31 -14.73
C GLY A 276 3.12 -2.31 -14.46
N LEU A 277 2.83 -1.03 -14.70
CA LEU A 277 3.80 0.05 -14.61
C LEU A 277 4.33 0.29 -13.19
N ASN A 278 3.49 0.23 -12.14
CA ASN A 278 3.97 0.37 -10.75
C ASN A 278 5.03 -0.69 -10.43
N ARG A 279 4.82 -1.94 -10.85
CA ARG A 279 5.79 -3.02 -10.61
C ARG A 279 7.10 -2.77 -11.35
N ALA A 280 7.06 -2.26 -12.58
CA ALA A 280 8.25 -1.90 -13.34
C ALA A 280 9.00 -0.71 -12.71
N LEU A 281 8.29 0.35 -12.32
CA LEU A 281 8.87 1.52 -11.65
C LEU A 281 9.55 1.10 -10.34
N VAL A 282 8.88 0.30 -9.52
CA VAL A 282 9.43 -0.18 -8.25
C VAL A 282 10.63 -1.12 -8.47
N ALA A 283 10.55 -2.05 -9.42
CA ALA A 283 11.66 -2.97 -9.70
C ALA A 283 12.93 -2.22 -10.13
N GLN A 284 12.79 -1.23 -11.01
CA GLN A 284 13.94 -0.41 -11.44
C GLN A 284 14.38 0.57 -10.35
N GLY A 285 13.44 1.15 -9.60
CA GLY A 285 13.74 2.06 -8.50
C GLY A 285 14.48 1.39 -7.34
N LEU A 286 14.21 0.12 -7.02
CA LEU A 286 15.01 -0.65 -6.06
C LEU A 286 16.47 -0.82 -6.54
N LYS A 287 16.68 -1.07 -7.83
CA LYS A 287 18.04 -1.15 -8.43
C LYS A 287 18.78 0.19 -8.33
N VAL A 288 18.07 1.31 -8.50
CA VAL A 288 18.62 2.67 -8.35
C VAL A 288 18.92 2.98 -6.89
N MET A 289 17.97 2.68 -5.99
CA MET A 289 18.11 2.89 -4.55
C MET A 289 19.30 2.12 -3.96
N ALA A 290 19.59 0.93 -4.48
CA ALA A 290 20.74 0.12 -4.07
C ALA A 290 22.10 0.79 -4.31
N LYS A 291 22.19 1.75 -5.26
CA LYS A 291 23.42 2.52 -5.54
C LYS A 291 23.71 3.59 -4.49
N ARG A 292 22.66 4.07 -3.80
CA ARG A 292 22.73 5.10 -2.75
C ARG A 292 23.24 6.48 -3.23
N ASP A 293 23.02 6.82 -4.51
CA ASP A 293 23.45 8.10 -5.09
C ASP A 293 22.64 9.30 -4.60
N ASN A 294 21.42 9.08 -4.11
CA ASN A 294 20.57 10.12 -3.53
C ASN A 294 20.93 10.35 -2.05
N THR A 295 21.49 11.53 -1.75
CA THR A 295 21.97 11.92 -0.41
C THR A 295 20.92 11.69 0.68
N GLY A 296 19.70 12.18 0.48
CA GLY A 296 18.60 12.03 1.45
C GLY A 296 18.16 10.60 1.65
N MET A 297 17.98 9.86 0.55
CA MET A 297 17.61 8.44 0.59
C MET A 297 18.69 7.61 1.30
N SER A 298 19.97 7.89 1.02
CA SER A 298 21.08 7.20 1.65
C SER A 298 21.09 7.41 3.16
N ALA A 299 20.94 8.66 3.63
CA ALA A 299 20.84 8.98 5.05
C ALA A 299 19.63 8.30 5.73
N LEU A 300 18.49 8.17 5.02
CA LEU A 300 17.30 7.49 5.52
C LEU A 300 17.51 5.97 5.70
N ILE A 301 18.21 5.35 4.74
CA ILE A 301 18.57 3.93 4.79
C ILE A 301 19.52 3.67 5.97
N ASP A 302 20.52 4.53 6.20
CA ASP A 302 21.46 4.39 7.32
C ASP A 302 20.77 4.53 8.67
N ALA A 303 19.90 5.53 8.83
CA ALA A 303 19.12 5.71 10.06
C ALA A 303 18.10 4.56 10.30
N SER A 304 17.77 3.82 9.23
CA SER A 304 16.98 2.59 9.31
C SER A 304 17.79 1.35 9.68
N ARG A 305 19.12 1.49 9.84
CA ARG A 305 20.07 0.41 10.20
C ARG A 305 20.04 -0.77 9.24
N LEU A 306 19.65 -0.52 7.98
CA LEU A 306 19.66 -1.54 6.93
C LEU A 306 21.10 -1.76 6.45
N LYS A 307 21.58 -3.00 6.55
CA LYS A 307 22.95 -3.38 6.12
C LYS A 307 23.01 -3.92 4.69
N ARG A 308 21.86 -4.20 4.09
CA ARG A 308 21.71 -4.69 2.71
C ARG A 308 20.94 -3.68 1.86
N ALA A 309 20.95 -3.87 0.55
CA ALA A 309 20.08 -3.13 -0.36
C ALA A 309 18.60 -3.25 0.09
N PRO A 310 17.84 -2.14 0.10
CA PRO A 310 16.43 -2.17 0.46
C PRO A 310 15.59 -3.05 -0.48
N ILE A 311 14.55 -3.67 0.07
CA ILE A 311 13.47 -4.36 -0.67
C ILE A 311 12.14 -3.69 -0.34
N CYS A 312 11.06 -4.01 -1.08
CA CYS A 312 9.75 -3.38 -0.87
C CYS A 312 9.27 -3.37 0.59
N SER A 313 9.50 -4.44 1.36
CA SER A 313 9.12 -4.43 2.78
C SER A 313 9.86 -3.36 3.58
N ASP A 314 11.12 -3.05 3.26
CA ASP A 314 11.85 -2.00 3.96
C ASP A 314 11.30 -0.61 3.61
N LEU A 315 10.89 -0.40 2.35
CA LEU A 315 10.25 0.84 1.93
C LEU A 315 8.96 1.08 2.73
N GLY A 316 8.08 0.07 2.81
CA GLY A 316 6.79 0.19 3.49
C GLY A 316 6.86 0.15 5.03
N PHE A 317 7.83 -0.54 5.62
CA PHE A 317 7.88 -0.78 7.07
C PHE A 317 9.06 -0.13 7.82
N ALA A 318 10.08 0.35 7.11
CA ALA A 318 11.25 1.01 7.70
C ALA A 318 11.45 2.45 7.21
N LEU A 319 11.48 2.69 5.90
CA LEU A 319 11.78 4.00 5.33
C LEU A 319 10.55 4.93 5.36
N GLY A 320 9.45 4.52 4.73
CA GLY A 320 8.21 5.30 4.65
C GLY A 320 7.66 5.73 6.01
N PRO A 321 7.60 4.84 7.03
CA PRO A 321 7.13 5.23 8.37
C PRO A 321 7.93 6.34 9.05
N ARG A 322 9.21 6.53 8.69
CA ARG A 322 10.03 7.63 9.23
C ARG A 322 9.64 8.97 8.63
N ILE A 323 9.52 9.04 7.31
CA ILE A 323 9.03 10.26 6.63
C ILE A 323 7.63 10.62 7.14
N ASN A 324 6.73 9.64 7.18
CA ASN A 324 5.36 9.83 7.69
C ASN A 324 5.30 10.25 9.17
N ALA A 325 6.35 10.06 9.95
CA ALA A 325 6.37 10.52 11.33
C ALA A 325 6.43 12.05 11.40
N GLY A 326 7.12 12.70 10.45
CA GLY A 326 7.17 14.16 10.30
C GLY A 326 5.77 14.77 10.29
N GLY A 327 4.95 14.42 9.28
CA GLY A 327 3.57 14.94 9.18
C GLY A 327 2.55 14.41 10.21
N ARG A 328 2.95 13.50 11.12
CA ARG A 328 2.05 12.94 12.15
C ARG A 328 2.26 13.52 13.54
N VAL A 329 3.52 13.75 13.90
CA VAL A 329 3.90 14.15 15.27
C VAL A 329 4.99 15.22 15.29
N GLY A 330 5.39 15.76 14.14
CA GLY A 330 6.45 16.76 14.02
C GLY A 330 6.20 17.73 12.86
N GLU A 331 7.29 18.14 12.20
CA GLU A 331 7.25 19.07 11.07
C GLU A 331 7.00 18.34 9.74
N SER A 332 5.94 18.70 9.01
CA SER A 332 5.57 18.09 7.72
C SER A 332 6.63 18.26 6.64
N THR A 333 7.43 19.33 6.68
CA THR A 333 8.39 19.66 5.60
C THR A 333 9.62 18.76 5.56
N LEU A 334 9.91 18.04 6.66
CA LEU A 334 11.14 17.24 6.81
C LEU A 334 11.32 16.20 5.71
N GLY A 335 10.22 15.60 5.24
CA GLY A 335 10.25 14.61 4.14
C GLY A 335 10.79 15.21 2.84
N VAL A 336 10.20 16.32 2.38
CA VAL A 336 10.63 17.00 1.15
C VAL A 336 12.04 17.56 1.29
N ARG A 337 12.37 18.17 2.43
CA ARG A 337 13.73 18.68 2.69
C ARG A 337 14.78 17.60 2.60
N LEU A 338 14.56 16.46 3.29
CA LEU A 338 15.45 15.31 3.22
C LEU A 338 15.64 14.83 1.79
N LEU A 339 14.54 14.65 1.05
CA LEU A 339 14.58 14.03 -0.27
C LEU A 339 15.10 14.96 -1.38
N THR A 340 15.24 16.25 -1.10
CA THR A 340 15.71 17.27 -2.07
C THR A 340 17.08 17.86 -1.75
N THR A 341 17.57 17.74 -0.50
CA THR A 341 18.87 18.27 -0.10
C THR A 341 20.03 17.54 -0.79
N LEU A 342 21.10 18.29 -1.06
CA LEU A 342 22.37 17.77 -1.55
C LEU A 342 23.45 17.77 -0.46
N ASP A 343 23.15 18.37 0.70
CA ASP A 343 24.05 18.46 1.85
C ASP A 343 23.95 17.16 2.68
N GLN A 344 25.10 16.51 2.87
CA GLN A 344 25.19 15.28 3.64
C GLN A 344 24.93 15.51 5.14
N GLU A 345 25.37 16.63 5.70
CA GLU A 345 25.18 16.95 7.12
C GLU A 345 23.70 17.26 7.39
N GLU A 346 23.07 18.05 6.53
CA GLU A 346 21.63 18.31 6.62
C GLU A 346 20.82 17.01 6.49
N ALA A 347 21.14 16.16 5.52
CA ALA A 347 20.46 14.89 5.32
C ALA A 347 20.58 13.97 6.55
N GLN A 348 21.76 13.89 7.16
CA GLN A 348 21.97 13.11 8.38
C GLN A 348 21.17 13.68 9.56
N ALA A 349 21.16 15.01 9.73
CA ALA A 349 20.42 15.67 10.80
C ALA A 349 18.90 15.43 10.67
N ILE A 350 18.34 15.64 9.48
CA ILE A 350 16.91 15.43 9.23
C ILE A 350 16.56 13.94 9.38
N SER A 351 17.39 13.03 8.87
CA SER A 351 17.14 11.58 9.00
C SER A 351 17.16 11.09 10.46
N ALA A 352 18.05 11.65 11.29
CA ALA A 352 18.07 11.40 12.73
C ALA A 352 16.80 11.94 13.40
N GLN A 353 16.38 13.16 13.07
CA GLN A 353 15.14 13.76 13.58
C GLN A 353 13.90 12.94 13.20
N LEU A 354 13.77 12.52 11.93
CA LEU A 354 12.68 11.64 11.49
C LEU A 354 12.69 10.29 12.21
N SER A 355 13.88 9.76 12.54
CA SER A 355 14.00 8.53 13.32
C SER A 355 13.52 8.71 14.76
N GLN A 356 13.86 9.82 15.40
CA GLN A 356 13.34 10.16 16.73
C GLN A 356 11.80 10.33 16.71
N LEU A 357 11.27 11.12 15.78
CA LEU A 357 9.82 11.31 15.62
C LEU A 357 9.10 9.98 15.37
N ASN A 358 9.73 9.07 14.64
CA ASN A 358 9.19 7.73 14.38
C ASN A 358 9.15 6.85 15.64
N GLU A 359 10.12 6.99 16.55
CA GLU A 359 10.12 6.35 17.88
C GLU A 359 9.05 6.96 18.78
N GLU A 360 8.95 8.29 18.85
CA GLU A 360 7.91 9.01 19.60
C GLU A 360 6.52 8.62 19.13
N ARG A 361 6.27 8.63 17.82
CA ARG A 361 5.00 8.16 17.24
C ARG A 361 4.70 6.72 17.63
N ARG A 362 5.68 5.81 17.62
CA ARG A 362 5.48 4.40 18.04
C ARG A 362 5.10 4.29 19.51
N ALA A 363 5.70 5.11 20.39
CA ALA A 363 5.36 5.14 21.80
C ALA A 363 3.92 5.63 22.03
N ILE A 364 3.52 6.72 21.36
CA ILE A 364 2.14 7.24 21.41
C ILE A 364 1.16 6.19 20.87
N GLU A 365 1.48 5.58 19.73
CA GLU A 365 0.67 4.52 19.11
C GLU A 365 0.49 3.32 20.04
N ALA A 366 1.56 2.85 20.70
CA ALA A 366 1.50 1.73 21.62
C ALA A 366 0.60 2.04 22.83
N ALA A 367 0.71 3.23 23.41
CA ALA A 367 -0.13 3.64 24.53
C ALA A 367 -1.62 3.73 24.14
N VAL A 368 -1.93 4.30 22.97
CA VAL A 368 -3.30 4.37 22.45
C VAL A 368 -3.83 2.97 22.13
N GLN A 369 -3.00 2.11 21.53
CA GLN A 369 -3.40 0.74 21.20
C GLN A 369 -3.70 -0.08 22.46
N GLU A 370 -2.87 -0.01 23.49
CA GLU A 370 -3.11 -0.72 24.76
C GLU A 370 -4.46 -0.32 25.37
N GLN A 371 -4.75 0.97 25.43
CA GLN A 371 -6.02 1.48 25.95
C GLN A 371 -7.21 1.10 25.07
N ALA A 372 -7.03 1.10 23.75
CA ALA A 372 -8.05 0.67 22.80
C ALA A 372 -8.32 -0.85 22.92
N GLU A 373 -7.29 -1.66 23.09
CA GLU A 373 -7.41 -3.12 23.26
C GLU A 373 -8.11 -3.49 24.57
N ALA A 374 -7.89 -2.73 25.65
CA ALA A 374 -8.59 -2.92 26.92
C ALA A 374 -10.12 -2.75 26.80
N GLN A 375 -10.58 -1.97 25.81
CA GLN A 375 -12.02 -1.77 25.55
C GLN A 375 -12.65 -2.92 24.73
N LEU A 376 -11.87 -3.81 24.11
CA LEU A 376 -12.39 -4.85 23.21
C LEU A 376 -13.31 -5.86 23.90
N ALA A 377 -13.09 -6.15 25.19
CA ALA A 377 -13.93 -7.08 25.93
C ALA A 377 -15.41 -6.63 25.98
N ALA A 378 -15.65 -5.32 26.01
CA ALA A 378 -17.00 -4.75 25.98
C ALA A 378 -17.65 -4.77 24.57
N GLN A 379 -16.88 -5.07 23.52
CA GLN A 379 -17.30 -4.99 22.12
C GLN A 379 -17.60 -6.36 21.47
N HIS A 380 -17.60 -7.46 22.25
CA HIS A 380 -17.52 -8.83 21.70
C HIS A 380 -18.60 -9.19 20.66
N ASN A 381 -19.82 -8.64 20.78
CA ASN A 381 -20.94 -8.92 19.88
C ASN A 381 -21.11 -7.95 18.72
N ARG A 382 -20.30 -6.88 18.66
CA ARG A 382 -20.40 -5.90 17.57
C ARG A 382 -19.76 -6.45 16.29
N ALA A 383 -20.41 -6.22 15.17
CA ALA A 383 -19.85 -6.36 13.83
C ALA A 383 -18.86 -5.26 13.50
N VAL A 384 -19.04 -4.06 14.07
CA VAL A 384 -18.13 -2.92 13.91
C VAL A 384 -17.57 -2.53 15.28
N ILE A 385 -16.24 -2.55 15.41
CA ILE A 385 -15.56 -2.18 16.64
C ILE A 385 -15.43 -0.67 16.71
N VAL A 386 -16.02 -0.03 17.73
CA VAL A 386 -15.91 1.42 17.94
C VAL A 386 -15.22 1.68 19.27
N LEU A 387 -14.06 2.32 19.22
CA LEU A 387 -13.20 2.57 20.37
C LEU A 387 -12.92 4.06 20.48
N SER A 388 -12.88 4.58 21.70
CA SER A 388 -12.64 6.01 21.91
C SER A 388 -11.84 6.29 23.18
N GLY A 389 -11.13 7.41 23.19
CA GLY A 389 -10.40 7.85 24.37
C GLY A 389 -10.12 9.33 24.37
N ARG A 390 -10.11 9.91 25.57
CA ARG A 390 -9.82 11.34 25.79
C ARG A 390 -8.32 11.58 25.73
N GLY A 391 -7.92 12.62 25.01
CA GLY A 391 -6.51 13.00 24.88
C GLY A 391 -5.66 12.06 24.00
N TRP A 392 -6.29 11.11 23.30
CA TRP A 392 -5.58 10.32 22.29
C TRP A 392 -5.09 11.21 21.15
N HIS A 393 -3.91 10.94 20.62
CA HIS A 393 -3.33 11.76 19.57
C HIS A 393 -3.98 11.45 18.20
N PRO A 394 -4.59 12.43 17.51
CA PRO A 394 -5.26 12.21 16.22
C PRO A 394 -4.33 11.68 15.11
N GLY A 395 -3.03 11.96 15.18
CA GLY A 395 -2.03 11.47 14.22
C GLY A 395 -1.82 9.94 14.20
N VAL A 396 -2.25 9.20 15.24
CA VAL A 396 -2.03 7.73 15.37
C VAL A 396 -3.29 6.88 15.29
N ILE A 397 -4.49 7.45 15.48
CA ILE A 397 -5.75 6.69 15.57
C ILE A 397 -6.01 5.83 14.32
N GLY A 398 -5.61 6.28 13.13
CA GLY A 398 -5.77 5.51 11.91
C GLY A 398 -4.88 4.26 11.84
N ILE A 399 -3.71 4.30 12.47
CA ILE A 399 -2.80 3.15 12.55
C ILE A 399 -3.37 2.14 13.55
N VAL A 400 -3.81 2.63 14.72
CA VAL A 400 -4.44 1.80 15.75
C VAL A 400 -5.71 1.13 15.21
N ALA A 401 -6.57 1.85 14.48
CA ALA A 401 -7.74 1.26 13.84
C ALA A 401 -7.38 0.11 12.89
N GLY A 402 -6.26 0.23 12.16
CA GLY A 402 -5.74 -0.82 11.30
C GLY A 402 -5.32 -2.07 12.09
N ARG A 403 -4.59 -1.89 13.19
CA ARG A 403 -4.14 -2.99 14.07
C ARG A 403 -5.31 -3.69 14.75
N ILE A 404 -6.30 -2.95 15.23
CA ILE A 404 -7.52 -3.52 15.83
C ILE A 404 -8.29 -4.32 14.77
N LYS A 405 -8.42 -3.81 13.54
CA LYS A 405 -9.04 -4.53 12.42
C LYS A 405 -8.31 -5.83 12.10
N GLU A 406 -6.97 -5.83 12.11
CA GLU A 406 -6.17 -7.05 11.91
C GLU A 406 -6.34 -8.07 13.04
N LYS A 407 -6.36 -7.61 14.30
CA LYS A 407 -6.52 -8.45 15.49
C LYS A 407 -7.91 -9.08 15.58
N THR A 408 -8.95 -8.31 15.27
CA THR A 408 -10.35 -8.71 15.45
C THR A 408 -10.99 -9.32 14.21
N GLY A 409 -10.42 -9.08 13.02
CA GLY A 409 -11.02 -9.45 11.74
C GLY A 409 -12.27 -8.65 11.39
N LYS A 410 -12.53 -7.52 12.06
CA LYS A 410 -13.75 -6.71 11.91
C LYS A 410 -13.42 -5.26 11.54
N PRO A 411 -14.31 -4.53 10.84
CA PRO A 411 -14.20 -3.09 10.68
C PRO A 411 -14.03 -2.41 12.04
N SER A 412 -13.14 -1.43 12.12
CA SER A 412 -12.74 -0.80 13.37
C SER A 412 -12.64 0.71 13.23
N LEU A 413 -13.22 1.45 14.17
CA LEU A 413 -13.16 2.90 14.33
C LEU A 413 -12.43 3.22 15.63
N VAL A 414 -11.45 4.13 15.56
CA VAL A 414 -10.73 4.64 16.72
C VAL A 414 -10.88 6.15 16.74
N ILE A 415 -11.36 6.69 17.86
CA ILE A 415 -11.81 8.07 18.00
C ILE A 415 -11.05 8.76 19.13
N ALA A 416 -10.31 9.80 18.78
CA ALA A 416 -9.63 10.69 19.71
C ALA A 416 -10.57 11.82 20.14
N ILE A 417 -10.96 11.83 21.41
CA ILE A 417 -11.84 12.86 21.99
C ILE A 417 -10.99 13.99 22.54
N ASP A 418 -11.24 15.19 22.05
CA ASP A 418 -10.69 16.42 22.59
C ASP A 418 -11.36 16.72 23.95
N PRO A 419 -10.57 16.86 25.04
CA PRO A 419 -11.11 17.02 26.38
C PRO A 419 -11.80 18.37 26.60
N ASP A 420 -11.41 19.41 25.89
CA ASP A 420 -11.89 20.78 26.07
C ASP A 420 -13.19 21.04 25.30
N THR A 421 -13.26 20.54 24.07
CA THR A 421 -14.42 20.73 23.18
C THR A 421 -15.43 19.59 23.24
N GLY A 422 -15.05 18.41 23.75
CA GLY A 422 -15.87 17.20 23.71
C GLY A 422 -16.10 16.64 22.30
N THR A 423 -15.37 17.14 21.31
CA THR A 423 -15.44 16.70 19.91
C THR A 423 -14.42 15.59 19.65
N GLY A 424 -14.84 14.52 18.97
CA GLY A 424 -14.02 13.38 18.62
C GLY A 424 -13.60 13.40 17.16
N LYS A 425 -12.29 13.37 16.88
CA LYS A 425 -11.75 13.05 15.55
C LYS A 425 -11.54 11.54 15.44
N GLY A 426 -12.15 10.92 14.46
CA GLY A 426 -12.17 9.46 14.27
C GLY A 426 -11.54 9.01 12.96
N SER A 427 -10.93 7.83 12.99
CA SER A 427 -10.47 7.12 11.79
C SER A 427 -10.99 5.68 11.81
N GLY A 428 -11.52 5.24 10.67
CA GLY A 428 -12.04 3.89 10.44
C GLY A 428 -11.19 3.08 9.47
N ARG A 429 -11.13 1.77 9.66
CA ARG A 429 -10.54 0.77 8.74
C ARG A 429 -11.51 -0.39 8.55
N SER A 430 -11.71 -0.82 7.31
CA SER A 430 -12.67 -1.88 6.96
C SER A 430 -11.99 -3.20 6.57
N ILE A 431 -12.81 -4.21 6.28
CA ILE A 431 -12.43 -5.50 5.72
C ILE A 431 -13.00 -5.65 4.30
N THR A 432 -12.40 -6.52 3.49
CA THR A 432 -12.87 -6.79 2.12
C THR A 432 -14.34 -7.22 2.12
N GLY A 433 -15.14 -6.61 1.25
CA GLY A 433 -16.58 -6.86 1.16
C GLY A 433 -17.45 -5.99 2.06
N VAL A 434 -16.86 -5.06 2.84
CA VAL A 434 -17.57 -4.13 3.71
C VAL A 434 -17.19 -2.69 3.36
N ASP A 435 -18.12 -1.91 2.81
CA ASP A 435 -17.90 -0.51 2.45
C ASP A 435 -18.13 0.40 3.66
N LEU A 436 -17.04 0.76 4.34
CA LEU A 436 -17.09 1.65 5.50
C LEU A 436 -17.28 3.11 5.09
N GLY A 437 -16.71 3.55 3.96
CA GLY A 437 -16.83 4.92 3.48
C GLY A 437 -18.28 5.32 3.22
N ALA A 438 -19.02 4.49 2.49
CA ALA A 438 -20.44 4.70 2.23
C ALA A 438 -21.28 4.72 3.52
N ALA A 439 -20.91 3.88 4.51
CA ALA A 439 -21.58 3.88 5.80
C ALA A 439 -21.34 5.17 6.59
N ILE A 440 -20.11 5.71 6.58
CA ILE A 440 -19.77 6.97 7.25
C ILE A 440 -20.44 8.17 6.59
N ILE A 441 -20.52 8.20 5.25
CA ILE A 441 -21.27 9.26 4.53
C ILE A 441 -22.75 9.23 4.94
N ALA A 442 -23.37 8.04 4.93
CA ALA A 442 -24.76 7.90 5.36
C ALA A 442 -24.98 8.22 6.85
N ALA A 443 -24.02 7.92 7.73
CA ALA A 443 -24.09 8.30 9.15
C ALA A 443 -24.07 9.82 9.35
N ARG A 444 -23.29 10.54 8.53
CA ARG A 444 -23.30 12.01 8.50
C ARG A 444 -24.64 12.54 8.04
N GLU A 445 -25.19 12.02 6.94
CA GLU A 445 -26.51 12.42 6.43
C GLU A 445 -27.64 12.16 7.42
N ALA A 446 -27.54 11.08 8.19
CA ALA A 446 -28.48 10.72 9.26
C ALA A 446 -28.27 11.53 10.57
N GLY A 447 -27.27 12.42 10.63
CA GLY A 447 -27.05 13.31 11.77
C GLY A 447 -26.20 12.77 12.92
N PHE A 448 -25.63 11.56 12.80
CA PHE A 448 -24.73 10.99 13.83
C PHE A 448 -23.34 11.63 13.84
N LEU A 449 -22.92 12.24 12.72
CA LEU A 449 -21.59 12.82 12.55
C LEU A 449 -21.68 14.31 12.21
N MET A 450 -20.75 15.10 12.74
CA MET A 450 -20.57 16.51 12.37
C MET A 450 -19.92 16.64 10.98
N ALA A 451 -18.98 15.75 10.68
CA ALA A 451 -18.34 15.60 9.38
C ALA A 451 -17.92 14.14 9.18
N GLY A 452 -17.83 13.68 7.94
CA GLY A 452 -17.43 12.31 7.66
C GLY A 452 -17.40 11.99 6.18
N GLY A 453 -16.47 11.13 5.79
CA GLY A 453 -16.29 10.66 4.43
C GLY A 453 -15.18 9.60 4.35
N GLY A 454 -14.97 9.06 3.15
CA GLY A 454 -13.91 8.08 2.92
C GLY A 454 -14.22 7.16 1.74
N HIS A 455 -13.47 6.07 1.69
CA HIS A 455 -13.59 5.00 0.71
C HIS A 455 -13.96 3.68 1.40
N ALA A 456 -14.24 2.63 0.62
CA ALA A 456 -14.68 1.35 1.16
C ALA A 456 -13.81 0.79 2.29
N MET A 457 -12.48 0.95 2.21
CA MET A 457 -11.53 0.38 3.18
C MET A 457 -11.10 1.32 4.31
N ALA A 458 -11.39 2.63 4.22
CA ALA A 458 -10.95 3.62 5.20
C ALA A 458 -11.85 4.84 5.20
N ALA A 459 -12.10 5.39 6.39
CA ALA A 459 -12.93 6.59 6.55
C ALA A 459 -12.39 7.51 7.64
N GLY A 460 -12.66 8.81 7.50
CA GLY A 460 -12.42 9.83 8.52
C GLY A 460 -13.74 10.44 8.97
N MET A 461 -13.83 10.83 10.24
CA MET A 461 -15.08 11.39 10.79
C MET A 461 -14.83 12.34 11.97
N THR A 462 -15.80 13.21 12.22
CA THR A 462 -15.90 14.05 13.40
C THR A 462 -17.24 13.81 14.07
N VAL A 463 -17.23 13.48 15.35
CA VAL A 463 -18.40 13.04 16.13
C VAL A 463 -18.41 13.70 17.50
N LYS A 464 -19.59 13.95 18.09
CA LYS A 464 -19.68 14.41 19.48
C LYS A 464 -19.51 13.23 20.43
N ALA A 465 -18.81 13.42 21.55
CA ALA A 465 -18.57 12.33 22.51
C ALA A 465 -19.86 11.64 23.02
N GLY A 466 -20.97 12.37 23.11
CA GLY A 466 -22.27 11.82 23.53
C GLY A 466 -23.00 10.96 22.48
N GLU A 467 -22.57 10.98 21.22
CA GLU A 467 -23.23 10.27 20.11
C GLU A 467 -22.56 8.91 19.79
N LEU A 468 -21.52 8.53 20.53
CA LEU A 468 -20.68 7.37 20.20
C LEU A 468 -21.42 6.05 20.27
N ASP A 469 -22.25 5.84 21.30
CA ASP A 469 -23.03 4.61 21.46
C ASP A 469 -24.10 4.50 20.36
N ALA A 470 -24.79 5.60 20.06
CA ALA A 470 -25.79 5.67 19.00
C ALA A 470 -25.18 5.41 17.61
N LEU A 471 -23.99 5.97 17.34
CA LEU A 471 -23.23 5.68 16.14
C LEU A 471 -22.82 4.20 16.05
N ALA A 472 -22.36 3.62 17.16
CA ALA A 472 -21.95 2.22 17.21
C ALA A 472 -23.12 1.28 16.92
N ASP A 473 -24.28 1.50 17.54
CA ASP A 473 -25.52 0.75 17.29
C ASP A 473 -25.94 0.82 15.82
N TRP A 474 -25.93 2.03 15.26
CA TRP A 474 -26.34 2.26 13.88
C TRP A 474 -25.42 1.58 12.86
N LEU A 475 -24.10 1.65 13.09
CA LEU A 475 -23.11 0.98 12.24
C LEU A 475 -23.24 -0.54 12.32
N ASP A 476 -23.52 -1.07 13.50
CA ASP A 476 -23.71 -2.49 13.74
C ASP A 476 -24.92 -3.04 12.97
N GLU A 477 -26.05 -2.34 13.04
CA GLU A 477 -27.26 -2.69 12.29
C GLU A 477 -27.01 -2.64 10.78
N ARG A 478 -26.38 -1.56 10.30
CA ARG A 478 -26.15 -1.35 8.87
C ARG A 478 -25.16 -2.34 8.25
N LEU A 479 -24.07 -2.65 8.96
CA LEU A 479 -22.95 -3.43 8.42
C LEU A 479 -22.94 -4.90 8.88
N GLY A 480 -23.76 -5.28 9.87
CA GLY A 480 -23.75 -6.61 10.47
C GLY A 480 -23.83 -7.76 9.47
N SER A 481 -24.77 -7.70 8.52
CA SER A 481 -24.90 -8.74 7.49
C SER A 481 -23.70 -8.79 6.55
N ALA A 482 -23.14 -7.64 6.17
CA ALA A 482 -21.98 -7.57 5.27
C ALA A 482 -20.73 -8.13 5.95
N VAL A 483 -20.51 -7.77 7.23
CA VAL A 483 -19.40 -8.28 8.04
C VAL A 483 -19.51 -9.79 8.24
N ALA A 484 -20.70 -10.30 8.57
CA ALA A 484 -20.92 -11.74 8.74
C ALA A 484 -20.58 -12.51 7.45
N LYS A 485 -21.03 -12.00 6.29
CA LYS A 485 -20.71 -12.58 4.98
C LYS A 485 -19.20 -12.53 4.69
N ALA A 486 -18.55 -11.39 4.95
CA ALA A 486 -17.12 -11.24 4.74
C ALA A 486 -16.30 -12.23 5.58
N ASN A 487 -16.64 -12.38 6.87
CA ASN A 487 -15.98 -13.32 7.76
C ASN A 487 -16.16 -14.79 7.35
N ALA A 488 -17.37 -15.17 6.93
CA ALA A 488 -17.63 -16.53 6.42
C ALA A 488 -16.87 -16.83 5.12
N SER A 489 -16.47 -15.80 4.37
CA SER A 489 -15.77 -15.93 3.09
C SER A 489 -14.23 -15.84 3.18
N GLN A 490 -13.66 -15.81 4.39
CA GLN A 490 -12.21 -15.71 4.55
C GLN A 490 -11.48 -16.92 3.97
N GLN A 491 -10.53 -16.65 3.08
CA GLN A 491 -9.74 -17.68 2.38
C GLN A 491 -8.25 -17.49 2.66
N PHE A 492 -7.53 -18.60 2.73
CA PHE A 492 -6.08 -18.61 2.73
C PHE A 492 -5.57 -19.15 1.40
N THR A 493 -5.08 -18.25 0.55
CA THR A 493 -4.62 -18.63 -0.79
C THR A 493 -3.18 -19.15 -0.76
N LEU A 494 -2.94 -20.31 -1.37
CA LEU A 494 -1.65 -20.97 -1.51
C LEU A 494 -1.18 -20.94 -2.97
N ASP A 495 0.13 -20.83 -3.15
CA ASP A 495 0.83 -20.86 -4.44
C ASP A 495 1.52 -22.22 -4.65
N LEU A 496 2.09 -22.83 -3.60
CA LEU A 496 2.77 -24.13 -3.69
C LEU A 496 2.44 -25.07 -2.54
N ALA A 497 2.57 -26.38 -2.80
CA ALA A 497 2.69 -27.41 -1.78
C ALA A 497 4.05 -28.10 -1.87
N LEU A 498 4.69 -28.31 -0.72
CA LEU A 498 6.00 -28.92 -0.63
C LEU A 498 5.99 -30.08 0.35
N ALA A 499 6.72 -31.14 0.01
CA ALA A 499 7.22 -32.05 1.02
C ALA A 499 8.24 -31.29 1.91
N PRO A 500 8.44 -31.70 3.17
CA PRO A 500 9.34 -31.02 4.10
C PRO A 500 10.75 -30.79 3.55
N GLY A 501 11.31 -31.78 2.85
CA GLY A 501 12.60 -31.64 2.17
C GLY A 501 12.70 -30.66 1.02
N GLY A 502 11.58 -30.12 0.54
CA GLY A 502 11.52 -29.14 -0.55
C GLY A 502 11.64 -27.69 -0.09
N LEU A 503 11.55 -27.41 1.23
CA LEU A 503 11.78 -26.08 1.77
C LEU A 503 13.30 -25.80 1.83
N THR A 504 13.85 -25.27 0.74
CA THR A 504 15.29 -25.00 0.58
C THR A 504 15.56 -23.53 0.26
N SER A 505 16.79 -23.06 0.52
CA SER A 505 17.23 -21.71 0.15
C SER A 505 17.06 -21.44 -1.35
N ASP A 506 17.38 -22.41 -2.19
CA ASP A 506 17.31 -22.31 -3.65
C ASP A 506 15.87 -22.10 -4.12
N LEU A 507 14.89 -22.74 -3.46
CA LEU A 507 13.49 -22.50 -3.73
C LEU A 507 13.09 -21.06 -3.38
N VAL A 508 13.54 -20.55 -2.22
CA VAL A 508 13.28 -19.16 -1.82
C VAL A 508 13.86 -18.19 -2.84
N THR A 509 15.13 -18.35 -3.21
CA THR A 509 15.79 -17.50 -4.22
C THR A 509 15.06 -17.56 -5.57
N SER A 510 14.61 -18.75 -5.98
CA SER A 510 13.87 -18.89 -7.23
C SER A 510 12.50 -18.20 -7.15
N MET A 511 11.78 -18.33 -6.04
CA MET A 511 10.51 -17.63 -5.82
C MET A 511 10.68 -16.11 -5.80
N ASP A 512 11.75 -15.59 -5.19
CA ASP A 512 12.05 -14.16 -5.14
C ASP A 512 12.26 -13.55 -6.54
N GLY A 513 12.63 -14.35 -7.54
CA GLY A 513 12.68 -13.95 -8.94
C GLY A 513 11.33 -13.51 -9.53
N ALA A 514 10.21 -13.88 -8.92
CA ALA A 514 8.87 -13.40 -9.30
C ALA A 514 8.50 -12.04 -8.66
N GLY A 515 9.38 -11.48 -7.83
CA GLY A 515 9.22 -10.16 -7.21
C GLY A 515 9.36 -9.00 -8.21
N PRO A 516 9.41 -7.74 -7.72
CA PRO A 516 9.24 -7.35 -6.33
C PRO A 516 7.83 -7.62 -5.81
N PHE A 517 7.71 -7.96 -4.52
CA PHE A 517 6.43 -8.27 -3.89
C PHE A 517 5.90 -7.10 -3.07
N GLY A 518 4.58 -6.90 -3.11
CA GLY A 518 3.88 -5.84 -2.39
C GLY A 518 2.37 -6.00 -2.47
N VAL A 519 1.64 -4.92 -2.22
CA VAL A 519 0.18 -4.91 -2.42
C VAL A 519 -0.14 -5.10 -3.88
N GLY A 520 -1.21 -5.84 -4.19
CA GLY A 520 -1.53 -6.27 -5.57
C GLY A 520 -0.63 -7.38 -6.12
N TRP A 521 0.55 -7.62 -5.54
CA TRP A 521 1.51 -8.65 -5.97
C TRP A 521 2.16 -9.36 -4.77
N PRO A 522 1.39 -10.15 -3.99
CA PRO A 522 1.89 -10.71 -2.74
C PRO A 522 2.96 -11.78 -2.98
N ALA A 523 3.92 -11.85 -2.05
CA ALA A 523 4.89 -12.92 -1.99
C ALA A 523 4.20 -14.30 -1.90
N PRO A 524 4.78 -15.35 -2.50
CA PRO A 524 4.14 -16.65 -2.57
C PRO A 524 3.94 -17.26 -1.18
N ARG A 525 2.77 -17.88 -1.01
CA ARG A 525 2.45 -18.69 0.16
C ARG A 525 2.60 -20.16 -0.18
N ILE A 526 3.26 -20.88 0.69
CA ILE A 526 3.51 -22.31 0.54
C ILE A 526 2.86 -23.08 1.67
N ALA A 527 2.42 -24.30 1.39
CA ALA A 527 2.06 -25.28 2.40
C ALA A 527 3.12 -26.38 2.44
N VAL A 528 3.58 -26.74 3.63
CA VAL A 528 4.61 -27.74 3.88
C VAL A 528 4.04 -28.84 4.75
N GLY A 529 4.13 -30.09 4.29
CA GLY A 529 3.71 -31.24 5.09
C GLY A 529 3.33 -32.48 4.29
N PRO A 530 2.63 -33.43 4.95
CA PRO A 530 2.34 -33.44 6.39
C PRO A 530 3.62 -33.50 7.24
N VAL A 531 3.61 -32.89 8.42
CA VAL A 531 4.74 -32.90 9.38
C VAL A 531 4.30 -33.26 10.79
N ARG A 532 5.25 -33.74 11.60
CA ARG A 532 5.14 -33.79 13.06
C ARG A 532 5.95 -32.64 13.66
N LEU A 533 5.46 -32.05 14.74
CA LEU A 533 6.23 -31.03 15.46
C LEU A 533 7.23 -31.73 16.39
N VAL A 534 8.51 -31.52 16.13
CA VAL A 534 9.62 -31.98 16.98
C VAL A 534 9.72 -31.08 18.20
N LYS A 535 9.54 -29.77 17.99
CA LYS A 535 9.56 -28.77 19.05
C LYS A 535 8.58 -27.64 18.70
N ALA A 536 7.88 -27.14 19.71
CA ALA A 536 7.12 -25.89 19.65
C ALA A 536 7.33 -25.15 20.97
N ASP A 537 7.80 -23.91 20.92
CA ASP A 537 8.07 -23.10 22.10
C ASP A 537 7.81 -21.61 21.86
N THR A 538 7.39 -20.90 22.91
CA THR A 538 7.24 -19.44 22.87
C THR A 538 8.61 -18.77 22.90
N VAL A 539 8.83 -17.79 22.02
CA VAL A 539 10.06 -16.99 21.95
C VAL A 539 9.71 -15.51 22.07
N GLY A 540 10.51 -14.78 22.85
CA GLY A 540 10.19 -13.39 23.18
C GLY A 540 8.94 -13.32 24.05
N THR A 541 8.06 -12.36 23.76
CA THR A 541 6.81 -12.15 24.52
C THR A 541 5.62 -12.89 23.93
N ASP A 542 5.54 -13.05 22.60
CA ASP A 542 4.31 -13.49 21.93
C ASP A 542 4.52 -14.31 20.63
N HIS A 543 5.75 -14.73 20.28
CA HIS A 543 6.01 -15.51 19.06
C HIS A 543 6.05 -17.01 19.34
N VAL A 544 5.71 -17.85 18.35
CA VAL A 544 5.82 -19.32 18.45
C VAL A 544 6.89 -19.81 17.49
N ARG A 545 7.95 -20.42 18.02
CA ARG A 545 9.00 -21.09 17.23
C ARG A 545 8.71 -22.57 17.14
N ILE A 546 8.93 -23.15 15.97
CA ILE A 546 8.62 -24.53 15.64
C ILE A 546 9.82 -25.18 14.94
N ILE A 547 10.08 -26.43 15.30
CA ILE A 547 10.90 -27.34 14.50
C ILE A 547 9.97 -28.47 14.06
N ALA A 548 9.78 -28.60 12.75
CA ALA A 548 8.91 -29.59 12.16
C ALA A 548 9.73 -30.63 11.38
N SER A 549 9.27 -31.88 11.36
CA SER A 549 9.93 -32.96 10.64
C SER A 549 8.93 -33.78 9.82
N GLY A 550 9.34 -34.14 8.59
CA GLY A 550 8.60 -34.99 7.68
C GLY A 550 8.87 -36.48 7.89
N GLU A 551 8.08 -37.31 7.21
CA GLU A 551 8.36 -38.75 7.10
C GLU A 551 9.61 -39.04 6.24
N ASP A 552 10.07 -38.06 5.46
CA ASP A 552 11.35 -38.07 4.74
C ASP A 552 12.58 -37.88 5.64
N GLY A 553 12.39 -37.72 6.96
CA GLY A 553 13.43 -37.50 7.95
C GLY A 553 14.05 -36.11 7.90
N ARG A 554 13.60 -35.23 7.00
CA ARG A 554 14.08 -33.85 6.89
C ARG A 554 13.28 -32.94 7.82
N SER A 555 13.97 -31.97 8.39
CA SER A 555 13.39 -30.99 9.30
C SER A 555 13.64 -29.57 8.84
N PHE A 556 12.73 -28.67 9.20
CA PHE A 556 12.88 -27.24 8.96
C PHE A 556 12.41 -26.43 10.17
N LYS A 557 12.84 -25.17 10.23
CA LYS A 557 12.40 -24.19 11.22
C LYS A 557 11.19 -23.42 10.69
N ALA A 558 10.29 -23.09 11.60
CA ALA A 558 9.20 -22.17 11.33
C ALA A 558 8.98 -21.22 12.51
N ILE A 559 8.50 -20.02 12.24
CA ILE A 559 8.16 -19.03 13.25
C ILE A 559 6.81 -18.38 12.92
N ALA A 560 5.91 -18.36 13.91
CA ALA A 560 4.65 -17.61 13.86
C ALA A 560 4.78 -16.37 14.75
N PHE A 561 4.80 -15.19 14.13
CA PHE A 561 4.94 -13.93 14.85
C PHE A 561 3.62 -13.54 15.54
N ARG A 562 3.71 -13.14 16.82
CA ARG A 562 2.59 -12.65 17.64
C ARG A 562 1.40 -13.63 17.69
N ALA A 563 1.71 -14.93 17.68
CA ALA A 563 0.72 -15.99 17.58
C ALA A 563 0.53 -16.78 18.87
N ALA A 564 1.33 -16.54 19.93
CA ALA A 564 1.33 -17.38 21.13
C ALA A 564 -0.06 -17.53 21.78
N GLU A 565 -0.84 -16.45 21.84
CA GLU A 565 -2.20 -16.46 22.41
C GLU A 565 -3.30 -16.78 21.38
N SER A 566 -2.96 -16.90 20.10
CA SER A 566 -3.94 -17.23 19.07
C SER A 566 -4.41 -18.70 19.19
N PRO A 567 -5.62 -19.03 18.69
CA PRO A 567 -6.08 -20.42 18.63
C PRO A 567 -5.06 -21.36 17.93
N MET A 568 -4.45 -20.88 16.84
CA MET A 568 -3.39 -21.60 16.14
C MET A 568 -2.15 -21.82 17.03
N GLY A 569 -1.65 -20.78 17.69
CA GLY A 569 -0.48 -20.88 18.57
C GLY A 569 -0.72 -21.83 19.73
N GLN A 570 -1.87 -21.74 20.38
CA GLN A 570 -2.28 -22.63 21.46
C GLN A 570 -2.36 -24.10 21.00
N ALA A 571 -2.93 -24.34 19.81
CA ALA A 571 -2.99 -25.67 19.21
C ALA A 571 -1.60 -26.24 18.88
N LEU A 572 -0.67 -25.40 18.38
CA LEU A 572 0.70 -25.83 18.05
C LEU A 572 1.52 -26.12 19.32
N LEU A 573 1.40 -25.27 20.35
CA LEU A 573 2.13 -25.37 21.61
C LEU A 573 1.64 -26.55 22.48
N HIS A 574 0.33 -26.76 22.55
CA HIS A 574 -0.26 -27.69 23.52
C HIS A 574 -1.01 -28.86 22.89
N GLY A 575 -1.46 -28.73 21.64
CA GLY A 575 -2.27 -29.72 20.93
C GLY A 575 -1.51 -30.59 19.92
N SER A 576 -0.17 -30.57 19.92
CA SER A 576 0.65 -31.19 18.87
C SER A 576 1.00 -32.67 19.09
N ARG A 577 0.81 -33.20 20.30
CA ARG A 577 1.24 -34.57 20.63
C ARG A 577 0.46 -35.63 19.84
N GLY A 578 1.19 -36.43 19.06
CA GLY A 578 0.63 -37.54 18.27
C GLY A 578 -0.10 -37.13 17.00
N ARG A 579 -0.15 -35.82 16.69
CA ARG A 579 -0.87 -35.28 15.53
C ARG A 579 0.08 -34.92 14.40
N ARG A 580 -0.47 -34.83 13.20
CA ARG A 580 0.24 -34.31 12.02
C ARG A 580 -0.38 -32.99 11.60
N PHE A 581 0.44 -32.16 10.97
CA PHE A 581 0.05 -30.82 10.55
C PHE A 581 0.42 -30.57 9.09
N TRP A 582 -0.40 -29.76 8.44
CA TRP A 582 0.02 -28.91 7.34
C TRP A 582 0.40 -27.54 7.89
N LEU A 583 1.58 -27.05 7.55
CA LEU A 583 2.05 -25.72 7.94
C LEU A 583 2.07 -24.81 6.72
N ALA A 584 1.44 -23.64 6.79
CA ALA A 584 1.31 -22.73 5.68
C ALA A 584 1.80 -21.31 5.99
N GLY A 585 2.54 -20.72 5.06
CA GLY A 585 3.16 -19.43 5.30
C GLY A 585 4.05 -18.98 4.15
N ARG A 586 4.97 -18.06 4.45
CA ARG A 586 5.95 -17.56 3.48
C ARG A 586 7.32 -18.13 3.80
N ALA A 587 7.99 -18.69 2.81
CA ALA A 587 9.38 -19.08 2.98
C ALA A 587 10.29 -17.84 2.92
N LYS A 588 11.29 -17.79 3.79
CA LYS A 588 12.35 -16.78 3.77
C LYS A 588 13.71 -17.43 3.99
N ILE A 589 14.76 -16.75 3.56
CA ILE A 589 16.13 -17.09 3.93
C ILE A 589 16.40 -16.49 5.31
N ASP A 590 16.72 -17.33 6.28
CA ASP A 590 17.29 -16.95 7.57
C ASP A 590 18.79 -16.73 7.38
N ASP A 591 19.23 -15.47 7.56
CA ASP A 591 20.61 -15.00 7.41
C ASP A 591 21.34 -14.84 8.76
N TRP A 592 20.73 -15.28 9.87
CA TRP A 592 21.37 -15.20 11.20
C TRP A 592 22.45 -16.26 11.42
N ALA A 593 22.39 -17.38 10.71
CA ALA A 593 23.36 -18.46 10.80
C ALA A 593 24.49 -18.31 9.77
N SER A 594 25.63 -18.98 10.01
CA SER A 594 26.78 -19.01 9.08
C SER A 594 26.46 -19.64 7.71
N THR A 595 25.38 -20.42 7.62
CA THR A 595 24.85 -20.96 6.38
C THR A 595 23.40 -20.53 6.25
N PRO A 596 23.02 -19.77 5.20
CA PRO A 596 21.64 -19.38 4.98
C PRO A 596 20.75 -20.61 4.86
N GLN A 597 19.66 -20.65 5.62
CA GLN A 597 18.68 -21.74 5.57
C GLN A 597 17.29 -21.20 5.29
N ALA A 598 16.44 -22.00 4.65
CA ALA A 598 15.05 -21.64 4.51
C ALA A 598 14.32 -21.81 5.85
N GLU A 599 13.56 -20.79 6.23
CA GLU A 599 12.65 -20.77 7.37
C GLU A 599 11.24 -20.46 6.88
N LEU A 600 10.23 -21.12 7.45
CA LEU A 600 8.83 -20.83 7.18
C LEU A 600 8.31 -19.78 8.17
N HIS A 601 8.01 -18.58 7.68
CA HIS A 601 7.21 -17.62 8.43
C HIS A 601 5.76 -18.09 8.40
N LEU A 602 5.33 -18.78 9.46
CA LEU A 602 4.05 -19.45 9.58
C LEU A 602 2.92 -18.42 9.73
N GLU A 603 1.93 -18.49 8.83
CA GLU A 603 0.73 -17.62 8.85
C GLU A 603 -0.54 -18.42 9.15
N ASP A 604 -0.56 -19.72 8.85
CA ASP A 604 -1.68 -20.60 9.13
C ASP A 604 -1.24 -22.05 9.29
N ALA A 605 -2.06 -22.88 9.93
CA ALA A 605 -1.82 -24.31 10.07
C ALA A 605 -3.13 -25.08 10.09
N ALA A 606 -3.08 -26.34 9.68
CA ALA A 606 -4.21 -27.25 9.73
C ALA A 606 -3.75 -28.62 10.21
N PHE A 607 -4.67 -29.38 10.80
CA PHE A 607 -4.40 -30.77 11.09
C PHE A 607 -4.39 -31.60 9.80
N ALA A 608 -3.56 -32.63 9.76
CA ALA A 608 -3.37 -33.53 8.63
C ALA A 608 -3.71 -34.99 8.99
N ASP A 609 -4.51 -35.17 10.05
CA ASP A 609 -4.96 -36.45 10.57
C ASP A 609 -6.41 -36.78 10.20
#